data_AF-A0A7C4D181-F1
#
_entry.id   AF-A0A7C4D181-F1
#
_cell.length_a   1.000
_cell.length_b   1.000
_cell.length_c   1.000
_cell.angle_alpha   90.00
_cell.angle_beta   90.00
_cell.angle_gamma   90.00
#
_symmetry.space_group_name_H-M   'P 1'
#
loop_
_entity.id
_entity.type
_entity.pdbx_description
1 polymer ?
#
loop_
_entity_poly.entity_id
_entity_poly.type
_entity_poly.pdbx_seq_one_letter_code
_entity_poly.pdbx_strand_id
1 'polypeptide(L)'
;MRLKVVLCREVEQPPFPTLLPRHIIAPIVLCKNLKEIDVDELPKNVIEMIKNRGYSIIDDSAKALEIIGLSLAENEYVKIFIVEH
;
A
#
# COMPACT_ATOMS: atom_id res chain seq x y z
N MET A 1 17.30 -9.04 -5.71
CA MET A 1 15.83 -9.02 -5.58
C MET A 1 15.44 -7.56 -5.45
N ARG A 2 14.78 -6.96 -6.46
CA ARG A 2 14.38 -5.56 -6.36
C ARG A 2 13.04 -5.46 -5.64
N LEU A 3 12.95 -4.60 -4.65
CA LEU A 3 11.72 -4.36 -3.90
C LEU A 3 11.17 -3.00 -4.32
N LYS A 4 9.89 -2.99 -4.66
CA LYS A 4 9.19 -1.77 -5.03
C LYS A 4 8.25 -1.38 -3.91
N VAL A 5 8.45 -0.18 -3.41
CA VAL A 5 7.67 0.43 -2.35
C VAL A 5 6.77 1.48 -2.99
N VAL A 6 5.48 1.36 -2.78
CA VAL A 6 4.47 2.28 -3.29
C VAL A 6 3.77 2.94 -2.11
N LEU A 7 3.89 4.26 -2.01
CA LEU A 7 3.09 5.05 -1.09
C LEU A 7 1.69 5.20 -1.69
N CYS A 8 0.70 4.65 -0.99
CA CYS A 8 -0.69 4.74 -1.32
C CYS A 8 -1.38 5.75 -0.40
N ARG A 9 -2.32 6.51 -0.95
CA ARG A 9 -3.35 7.17 -0.16
C ARG A 9 -4.69 6.53 -0.46
N GLU A 10 -5.44 6.19 0.59
CA GLU A 10 -6.82 5.75 0.50
C GLU A 10 -7.67 6.91 -0.04
N VAL A 11 -8.27 6.69 -1.20
CA VAL A 11 -9.26 7.60 -1.75
C VAL A 11 -10.57 6.84 -1.83
N GLU A 12 -11.57 7.30 -1.08
CA GLU A 12 -12.93 6.82 -1.23
C GLU A 12 -13.43 7.24 -2.62
N GLN A 13 -13.65 6.27 -3.51
CA GLN A 13 -14.45 6.55 -4.68
C GLN A 13 -15.92 6.57 -4.27
N PRO A 14 -16.67 7.65 -4.53
CA PRO A 14 -18.10 7.61 -4.38
C PRO A 14 -18.65 6.49 -5.29
N PRO A 15 -19.69 5.75 -4.85
CA PRO A 15 -20.31 4.75 -5.70
C PRO A 15 -20.69 5.40 -7.03
N PHE A 16 -20.34 4.76 -8.15
CA PHE A 16 -20.56 5.28 -9.50
C PHE A 16 -21.99 5.84 -9.62
N PRO A 17 -22.19 7.09 -10.06
CA PRO A 17 -23.51 7.73 -10.08
C PRO A 17 -24.48 7.15 -11.12
N THR A 18 -24.09 6.14 -11.90
CA THR A 18 -24.82 5.74 -13.11
C THR A 18 -25.85 4.63 -12.94
N LEU A 19 -25.92 3.90 -11.83
CA LEU A 19 -26.96 2.90 -11.62
C LEU A 19 -27.25 2.79 -10.13
N LEU A 20 -28.46 3.17 -9.68
CA LEU A 20 -28.99 2.85 -8.36
C LEU A 20 -28.83 1.34 -8.12
N PRO A 21 -27.82 0.90 -7.35
CA PRO A 21 -27.66 -0.52 -7.12
C PRO A 21 -28.73 -0.91 -6.09
N ARG A 22 -29.47 -2.00 -6.34
CA ARG A 22 -30.37 -2.60 -5.35
C ARG A 22 -29.62 -3.12 -4.10
N HIS A 23 -28.30 -2.99 -4.07
CA HIS A 23 -27.41 -3.41 -3.00
C HIS A 23 -26.54 -2.22 -2.58
N ILE A 24 -26.36 -2.06 -1.27
CA ILE A 24 -25.38 -1.12 -0.72
C ILE A 24 -24.00 -1.65 -1.10
N ILE A 25 -23.36 -1.04 -2.09
CA ILE A 25 -21.97 -1.33 -2.43
C ILE A 25 -21.13 -0.45 -1.51
N ALA A 26 -20.33 -1.07 -0.63
CA ALA A 26 -19.38 -0.35 0.20
C ALA A 26 -18.40 0.44 -0.70
N PRO A 27 -18.00 1.66 -0.32
CA PRO A 27 -17.04 2.43 -1.08
C PRO A 27 -15.77 1.61 -1.31
N ILE A 28 -15.31 1.57 -2.57
CA ILE A 28 -14.05 0.92 -2.92
C ILE A 28 -12.95 1.88 -2.54
N VAL A 29 -12.10 1.48 -1.60
CA VAL A 29 -10.90 2.23 -1.26
C VAL A 29 -9.83 1.94 -2.31
N LEU A 30 -9.49 2.95 -3.11
CA LEU A 30 -8.43 2.83 -4.10
C LEU A 30 -7.10 3.34 -3.56
N CYS A 31 -6.01 2.61 -3.84
CA CYS A 31 -4.66 3.13 -3.71
C CYS A 31 -4.42 4.17 -4.81
N LYS A 32 -4.29 5.44 -4.44
CA LYS A 32 -3.66 6.42 -5.31
C LYS A 32 -2.14 6.35 -5.10
N ASN A 33 -1.41 5.89 -6.12
CA ASN A 33 0.06 5.87 -6.10
C ASN A 33 0.58 7.31 -5.98
N LEU A 34 1.17 7.65 -4.84
CA LEU A 34 1.77 8.95 -4.59
C LEU A 34 3.25 8.97 -4.91
N LYS A 35 3.96 7.89 -4.57
CA LYS A 35 5.41 7.79 -4.71
C LYS A 35 5.84 6.34 -4.85
N GLU A 36 6.83 6.11 -5.70
CA GLU A 36 7.48 4.81 -5.87
C GLU A 36 8.93 4.94 -5.43
N ILE A 37 9.40 3.99 -4.62
CA ILE A 37 10.77 3.96 -4.12
C ILE A 37 11.30 2.54 -4.29
N ASP A 38 12.46 2.43 -4.93
CA ASP A 38 13.24 1.20 -4.95
C ASP A 38 14.04 1.11 -3.65
N VAL A 39 13.92 -0.03 -2.97
CA VAL A 39 14.64 -0.28 -1.71
C VAL A 39 15.45 -1.57 -1.87
N ASP A 40 16.75 -1.51 -1.55
CA ASP A 40 17.63 -2.66 -1.67
C ASP A 40 17.52 -3.60 -0.46
N GLU A 41 17.27 -3.06 0.74
CA GLU A 41 17.19 -3.84 1.99
C GLU A 41 15.94 -3.51 2.80
N LEU A 42 15.25 -4.56 3.25
CA LEU A 42 14.12 -4.50 4.17
C LEU A 42 14.36 -5.47 5.32
N PRO A 43 13.74 -5.24 6.48
CA PRO A 43 13.85 -6.16 7.61
C PRO A 43 13.26 -7.54 7.26
N LYS A 44 13.89 -8.59 7.80
CA LYS A 44 13.61 -9.99 7.43
C LYS A 44 12.15 -10.39 7.58
N ASN A 45 11.48 -9.90 8.62
CA ASN A 45 10.06 -10.12 8.86
C ASN A 45 9.19 -9.63 7.69
N VAL A 46 9.47 -8.45 7.15
CA VAL A 46 8.75 -7.86 6.02
C VAL A 46 9.05 -8.66 4.75
N ILE A 47 10.30 -9.07 4.54
CA ILE A 47 10.68 -9.91 3.39
C ILE A 47 9.94 -11.26 3.43
N GLU A 48 9.85 -11.92 4.59
CA GLU A 48 9.11 -13.17 4.73
C GLU A 48 7.61 -12.99 4.48
N MET A 49 7.02 -11.89 4.96
CA MET A 49 5.62 -11.57 4.66
C MET A 49 5.39 -11.36 3.16
N ILE A 50 6.27 -10.63 2.49
CA ILE A 50 6.17 -10.40 1.04
C ILE A 50 6.36 -11.72 0.27
N LYS A 51 7.30 -12.58 0.67
CA LYS A 51 7.48 -13.89 0.04
C LYS A 51 6.25 -14.79 0.18
N ASN A 52 5.56 -14.74 1.32
CA ASN A 52 4.37 -15.57 1.57
C ASN A 52 3.10 -15.03 0.90
N ARG A 53 2.93 -13.70 0.81
CA ARG A 53 1.69 -13.05 0.33
C ARG A 53 1.82 -12.34 -1.02
N GLY A 54 3.03 -12.24 -1.56
CA GLY A 54 3.37 -11.42 -2.73
C GLY A 54 3.55 -9.93 -2.42
N TYR A 55 3.02 -9.43 -1.29
CA TYR A 55 3.13 -8.05 -0.85
C TYR A 55 3.02 -7.91 0.67
N SER A 56 3.43 -6.76 1.19
CA SER A 56 3.21 -6.34 2.57
C SER A 56 2.61 -4.93 2.60
N ILE A 57 1.76 -4.67 3.60
CA ILE A 57 1.14 -3.35 3.83
C ILE A 57 1.63 -2.84 5.18
N ILE A 58 2.03 -1.57 5.20
CA ILE A 58 2.43 -0.84 6.40
C ILE A 58 1.58 0.43 6.47
N ASP A 59 0.59 0.42 7.34
CA ASP A 59 -0.29 1.57 7.67
C ASP A 59 0.18 2.34 8.91
N ASP A 60 1.06 1.73 9.72
CA ASP A 60 1.61 2.36 10.91
C ASP A 60 2.74 3.34 10.55
N SER A 61 2.56 4.61 10.93
CA SER A 61 3.50 5.70 10.61
C SER A 61 4.88 5.51 11.24
N ALA A 62 4.96 4.96 12.46
CA ALA A 62 6.24 4.75 13.13
C ALA A 62 7.03 3.61 12.47
N LYS A 63 6.35 2.51 12.11
CA LYS A 63 6.94 1.41 11.34
C LYS A 63 7.34 1.85 9.94
N ALA A 64 6.53 2.67 9.26
CA ALA A 64 6.91 3.21 7.97
C ALA A 64 8.18 4.08 8.07
N LEU A 65 8.28 4.91 9.11
CA LEU A 65 9.48 5.73 9.31
C LEU A 65 10.72 4.86 9.59
N GLU A 66 10.58 3.81 10.39
CA GLU A 66 11.68 2.89 10.71
C GLU A 66 12.12 2.04 9.50
N ILE A 67 11.16 1.53 8.72
CA ILE A 67 11.42 0.54 7.67
C ILE A 67 11.84 1.19 6.35
N ILE A 68 11.23 2.32 5.98
CA ILE A 68 11.42 2.98 4.68
C ILE A 68 11.78 4.46 4.80
N GLY A 69 11.93 5.01 6.01
CA GLY A 69 12.29 6.41 6.21
C GLY A 69 11.20 7.39 5.78
N LEU A 70 9.93 6.96 5.73
CA LEU A 70 8.80 7.81 5.35
C LEU A 70 7.80 7.95 6.49
N SER A 71 7.41 9.19 6.77
CA SER A 71 6.23 9.47 7.60
C SER A 71 4.98 9.34 6.76
N LEU A 72 3.99 8.60 7.25
CA LEU A 72 2.66 8.53 6.64
C LEU A 72 1.79 9.68 7.14
N ALA A 73 0.97 10.25 6.28
CA ALA A 73 -0.13 11.13 6.67
C ALA A 73 -1.41 10.31 6.96
N GLU A 74 -2.47 11.00 7.42
CA GLU A 74 -3.78 10.37 7.57
C GLU A 74 -4.25 9.74 6.25
N ASN A 75 -4.77 8.51 6.34
CA ASN A 75 -5.23 7.70 5.20
C ASN A 75 -4.12 7.32 4.20
N GLU A 76 -2.84 7.35 4.62
CA GLU A 76 -1.72 6.84 3.84
C GLU A 76 -1.22 5.50 4.37
N TYR A 77 -0.82 4.64 3.45
CA TYR A 77 -0.16 3.37 3.76
C TYR A 77 0.88 3.06 2.70
N VAL A 78 1.83 2.22 3.06
CA VAL A 78 2.86 1.75 2.14
C VAL A 78 2.55 0.33 1.73
N LYS A 79 2.56 0.10 0.42
CA LYS A 79 2.50 -1.23 -0.16
C LYS A 79 3.88 -1.60 -0.71
N ILE A 80 4.42 -2.71 -0.23
CA ILE A 80 5.72 -3.22 -0.67
C ILE A 80 5.51 -4.53 -1.40
N PHE A 81 6.15 -4.71 -2.54
CA PHE A 81 6.13 -5.96 -3.29
C PHE A 81 7.49 -6.24 -3.94
N ILE A 82 7.76 -7.52 -4.18
CA ILE A 82 8.95 -7.95 -4.92
C ILE A 82 8.68 -7.77 -6.41
N VAL A 83 9.62 -7.14 -7.10
CA VAL A 83 9.67 -7.15 -8.57
C VAL A 83 10.76 -8.13 -8.95
N GLU A 84 10.35 -9.35 -9.30
CA GLU A 84 11.26 -10.32 -9.92
C GLU A 84 11.56 -9.86 -11.35
N HIS A 85 12.82 -9.97 -11.74
CA HIS A 85 13.34 -9.50 -13.01
C HIS A 85 13.98 -10.65 -13.77
#